data_AF-A0A734VFA7-F1
#
_entry.id   AF-A0A734VFA7-F1
#
_cell.length_a   1.000
_cell.length_b   1.000
_cell.length_c   1.000
_cell.angle_alpha   90.00
_cell.angle_beta   90.00
_cell.angle_gamma   90.00
#
_symmetry.space_group_name_H-M   'P 1'
#
loop_
_entity.id
_entity.type
_entity.pdbx_description
1 polymer ?
#
loop_
_entity_poly.entity_id
_entity_poly.type
_entity_poly.pdbx_seq_one_letter_code
_entity_poly.pdbx_strand_id
1 'polypeptide(L)' 'MLTNANKINAVDVFTTGISMVNDKDTAILISDLMLRFGKELDESVAVVQSRCDEDEFKVYREAVGLIMGEML' A
#
# COMPACT_ATOMS: atom_id res chain seq x y z
N MET A 1 -27.70 16.20 5.27
CA MET A 1 -26.78 16.61 4.19
C MET A 1 -25.49 15.83 4.41
N LEU A 2 -25.19 14.90 3.50
CA LEU A 2 -24.05 13.99 3.60
C LEU A 2 -22.78 14.77 3.28
N THR A 3 -21.97 15.06 4.29
CA THR A 3 -20.68 15.72 4.11
C THR A 3 -19.75 14.77 3.35
N ASN A 4 -19.31 15.20 2.16
CA ASN A 4 -18.28 14.55 1.37
C ASN A 4 -17.06 14.27 2.25
N ALA A 5 -16.85 12.99 2.59
CA ALA A 5 -15.56 12.51 3.04
C ALA A 5 -14.59 12.73 1.87
N ASN A 6 -13.80 13.79 1.96
CA ASN A 6 -12.70 14.08 1.06
C ASN A 6 -11.93 12.77 0.82
N LYS A 7 -11.63 12.50 -0.46
CA LYS A 7 -10.67 11.49 -0.90
C LYS A 7 -9.44 11.57 0.01
N ILE A 8 -9.35 10.66 0.97
CA ILE A 8 -8.12 10.42 1.71
C ILE A 8 -7.20 9.81 0.66
N ASN A 9 -6.22 10.57 0.18
CA ASN A 9 -5.23 10.00 -0.72
C ASN A 9 -4.47 8.94 0.08
N ALA A 10 -4.12 7.81 -0.51
CA ALA A 10 -3.35 6.77 0.20
C ALA A 10 -2.09 7.36 0.88
N VAL A 11 -1.50 8.40 0.26
CA VAL A 11 -0.41 9.22 0.81
C VAL A 11 -0.72 9.81 2.20
N ASP A 12 -1.95 10.28 2.43
CA ASP A 12 -2.38 10.86 3.72
C ASP A 12 -2.46 9.81 4.84
N VAL A 13 -2.82 8.55 4.50
CA VAL A 13 -2.84 7.43 5.45
C VAL A 13 -1.42 7.07 5.87
N PHE A 14 -0.49 6.95 4.91
CA PHE A 14 0.92 6.68 5.20
C PHE A 14 1.55 7.76 6.08
N THR A 15 1.21 9.04 5.87
CA THR A 15 1.75 10.12 6.69
C THR A 15 1.24 10.14 8.13
N THR A 16 0.10 9.51 8.43
CA THR A 16 -0.50 9.60 9.78
C THR A 16 0.29 8.78 10.81
N GLY A 17 0.66 7.53 10.51
CA GLY A 17 1.56 6.75 11.39
C GLY A 17 2.98 7.31 11.44
N ILE A 18 3.45 7.85 10.32
CA ILE A 18 4.78 8.47 10.20
C ILE A 18 4.85 9.79 10.97
N SER A 19 3.74 10.51 11.12
CA SER A 19 3.66 11.71 11.95
C SER A 19 3.82 11.43 13.45
N MET A 20 3.66 10.18 13.88
CA MET A 20 3.97 9.75 15.25
C MET A 20 5.47 9.48 15.46
N VAL A 21 6.27 9.40 14.39
CA VAL A 21 7.72 9.30 14.46
C VAL A 21 8.28 10.72 14.58
N ASN A 22 8.69 11.07 15.81
CA ASN A 22 9.16 12.44 16.11
C ASN A 22 10.47 12.81 15.40
N ASP A 23 11.30 11.80 15.07
CA ASP A 23 12.52 12.03 14.31
C ASP A 23 12.22 12.15 12.82
N LYS A 24 12.46 13.34 12.27
CA LYS A 24 12.09 13.67 10.89
C LYS A 24 12.83 12.83 9.86
N ASP A 25 14.10 12.54 10.08
CA ASP A 25 14.91 11.75 9.13
C ASP A 25 14.45 10.29 9.13
N THR A 26 14.13 9.74 10.30
CA THR A 26 13.52 8.42 10.44
C THR A 26 12.15 8.38 9.78
N ALA A 27 11.31 9.40 9.97
CA ALA A 27 10.00 9.49 9.34
C ALA A 27 10.07 9.47 7.80
N ILE A 28 11.04 10.20 7.23
CA ILE A 28 11.31 10.22 5.78
C ILE A 28 11.79 8.83 5.31
N LEU A 29 12.72 8.21 6.04
CA LEU A 29 13.23 6.88 5.71
C LEU A 29 12.12 5.82 5.71
N ILE A 30 11.25 5.84 6.72
CA ILE A 30 10.11 4.90 6.81
C ILE A 30 9.12 5.15 5.68
N SER A 31 8.85 6.40 5.32
CA SER A 31 7.99 6.75 4.17
C SER A 31 8.52 6.12 2.88
N ASP A 32 9.82 6.30 2.62
CA ASP A 32 10.48 5.78 1.43
C ASP A 32 10.48 4.24 1.38
N LEU A 33 10.73 3.59 2.53
CA LEU A 33 10.67 2.12 2.63
C LEU A 33 9.27 1.59 2.34
N MET A 34 8.22 2.21 2.88
CA MET A 34 6.83 1.79 2.66
C MET A 34 6.41 1.99 1.19
N LEU A 35 6.81 3.10 0.57
CA LEU A 35 6.55 3.35 -0.85
C LEU A 35 7.26 2.34 -1.76
N ARG A 36 8.53 2.02 -1.46
CA ARG A 36 9.28 1.00 -2.21
C ARG A 36 8.64 -0.38 -2.06
N PHE A 37 8.26 -0.76 -0.85
CA PHE A 37 7.59 -2.03 -0.60
C PHE A 37 6.25 -2.13 -1.34
N GLY A 38 5.42 -1.07 -1.31
CA GLY A 38 4.16 -1.04 -2.05
C GLY A 38 4.35 -1.16 -3.57
N LYS A 39 5.42 -0.55 -4.11
CA LYS A 39 5.78 -0.69 -5.53
C LYS A 39 6.19 -2.11 -5.88
N GLU A 40 7.03 -2.76 -5.07
CA GLU A 40 7.47 -4.14 -5.31
C GLU A 40 6.30 -5.13 -5.26
N LEU A 41 5.34 -4.91 -4.37
CA LEU A 41 4.09 -5.68 -4.34
C LEU A 41 3.26 -5.49 -5.60
N ASP A 42 3.09 -4.26 -6.08
CA ASP A 42 2.35 -3.99 -7.32
C ASP A 42 3.03 -4.67 -8.54
N GLU A 43 4.35 -4.60 -8.63
CA GLU A 43 5.13 -5.32 -9.65
C GLU A 43 4.94 -6.84 -9.57
N SER A 44 4.90 -7.40 -8.36
CA SER A 44 4.65 -8.83 -8.15
C SER A 44 3.27 -9.28 -8.66
N VAL A 45 2.24 -8.44 -8.46
CA VAL A 45 0.88 -8.68 -8.96
C VAL A 45 0.86 -8.66 -10.49
N ALA A 46 1.56 -7.72 -11.12
CA ALA A 46 1.68 -7.64 -12.57
C ALA A 46 2.37 -8.89 -13.17
N VAL A 47 3.39 -9.42 -12.50
CA VAL A 47 4.07 -10.66 -12.93
C VAL A 47 3.10 -11.83 -12.95
N VAL A 48 2.34 -12.04 -11.87
CA VAL A 48 1.35 -13.13 -11.79
C VAL A 48 0.25 -12.94 -12.84
N GLN A 49 -0.27 -11.72 -12.99
CA GLN A 49 -1.27 -11.40 -14.02
C GLN A 49 -0.81 -11.78 -15.44
N SER A 50 0.48 -11.62 -15.74
CA SER A 50 1.03 -11.89 -17.07
C SER A 50 1.38 -13.35 -17.34
N ARG A 51 1.47 -14.21 -16.31
CA ARG A 51 2.04 -15.56 -16.40
C ARG A 51 1.12 -16.68 -15.92
N CYS A 52 0.15 -16.35 -15.08
CA CYS A 52 -0.74 -17.32 -14.45
C CYS A 52 -2.16 -17.19 -15.00
N ASP A 53 -3.00 -18.19 -14.70
CA ASP A 53 -4.41 -18.13 -15.06
C ASP A 53 -5.21 -17.20 -14.13
N GLU A 54 -6.49 -16.99 -14.46
CA GLU A 54 -7.35 -16.05 -13.75
C GLU A 54 -7.62 -16.47 -12.29
N ASP A 55 -7.69 -17.77 -12.01
CA ASP A 55 -7.96 -18.29 -10.67
C ASP A 55 -6.72 -18.08 -9.77
N GLU A 56 -5.53 -18.41 -10.28
CA GLU A 56 -4.26 -18.14 -9.61
C GLU A 56 -4.03 -16.64 -9.37
N PHE A 57 -4.28 -15.81 -10.40
CA PHE A 57 -4.14 -14.36 -10.30
C PHE A 57 -5.08 -13.78 -9.23
N LYS A 58 -6.33 -14.23 -9.20
CA LYS A 58 -7.32 -13.73 -8.25
C LYS A 58 -6.90 -14.03 -6.81
N VAL A 59 -6.51 -15.27 -6.52
CA VAL A 59 -6.07 -15.66 -5.17
C VAL A 59 -4.82 -14.87 -4.75
N TYR A 60 -3.85 -14.71 -5.67
CA TYR A 60 -2.64 -13.95 -5.38
C TYR A 60 -2.92 -12.46 -5.12
N ARG A 61 -3.74 -11.84 -5.96
CA ARG A 61 -4.14 -10.43 -5.81
C ARG A 61 -4.87 -10.18 -4.50
N GLU A 62 -5.76 -11.10 -4.09
CA GLU A 62 -6.43 -11.02 -2.79
C GLU A 62 -5.43 -11.08 -1.63
N ALA A 63 -4.45 -11.99 -1.69
CA ALA A 63 -3.40 -12.09 -0.68
C ALA A 63 -2.54 -10.81 -0.59
N VAL A 64 -2.12 -10.24 -1.72
CA VAL A 64 -1.38 -8.96 -1.74
C VAL A 64 -2.26 -7.82 -1.21
N GLY A 65 -3.54 -7.80 -1.57
CA GLY A 65 -4.50 -6.83 -1.06
C GLY A 65 -4.65 -6.89 0.46
N LEU A 66 -4.64 -8.09 1.05
CA LEU A 66 -4.62 -8.27 2.52
C LEU A 66 -3.32 -7.75 3.13
N ILE A 67 -2.16 -8.07 2.56
CA ILE A 67 -0.86 -7.57 3.05
C ILE A 67 -0.83 -6.04 3.04
N MET A 68 -1.28 -5.41 1.95
CA MET A 68 -1.35 -3.96 1.85
C MET A 68 -2.44 -3.36 2.75
N GLY A 69 -3.52 -4.09 3.02
CA GLY A 69 -4.64 -3.67 3.86
C GLY A 69 -4.38 -3.79 5.36
N GLU A 70 -3.65 -4.82 5.79
CA GLU A 70 -3.29 -5.06 7.20
C GLU A 70 -2.09 -4.22 7.67
N MET A 71 -1.27 -3.72 6.74
CA MET A 71 -0.25 -2.72 7.05
C MET A 71 -0.78 -1.28 7.19
N LEU A 72 -2.07 -1.04 6.89
CA LEU A 72 -2.74 0.26 6.99
C LEU A 72 -3.37 0.50 8.37
#